data_AF-J7RFV1-F1
#
_entry.id   AF-J7RFV1-F1
#
_cell.length_a   1.000
_cell.length_b   1.000
_cell.length_c   1.000
_cell.angle_alpha   90.00
_cell.angle_beta   90.00
_cell.angle_gamma   90.00
#
_symmetry.space_group_name_H-M   'P 1'
#
loop_
_entity.id
_entity.type
_entity.pdbx_description
1 polymer ?
#
loop_
_entity_poly.entity_id
_entity_poly.type
_entity_poly.pdbx_seq_one_letter_code
_entity_poly.pdbx_strand_id
1 'polypeptide(L)'
;MPISEQLYKSILLSRKSKRLPPSKVAAVASPLLTNFEKWSGKKIRLNLGKVEFENLSENLFAQVLSSPNRLDRISRLKMPSDLLLQMKLDLSECSKSLKLPLHSDKSGKNSYVVNSLAMLKSKIKSAASVLPLHILASNNANMKGVALNRDKLLRDYQDSMTETIASQLNRVSRVPKSVNQNDIFVVYDDKATSAIELREVTDPTNSKTSTQVIVFNFAHLAPLQPLKQIIDSTTDKRIHLSMASNQELIKLIFKYLSFLT
;
A
#
# COMPACT_ATOMS: atom_id res chain seq x y z
N MET A 1 -23.42 48.90 3.93
CA MET A 1 -22.20 49.72 3.91
C MET A 1 -20.99 48.80 3.83
N PRO A 2 -20.09 48.97 2.85
CA PRO A 2 -18.88 48.14 2.74
C PRO A 2 -17.86 48.55 3.81
N ILE A 3 -17.27 47.55 4.47
CA ILE A 3 -16.21 47.74 5.47
C ILE A 3 -14.96 48.27 4.74
N SER A 4 -14.32 49.31 5.27
CA SER A 4 -13.13 49.88 4.64
C SER A 4 -11.97 48.88 4.69
N GLU A 5 -11.20 48.81 3.59
CA GLU A 5 -10.08 47.88 3.44
C GLU A 5 -9.00 48.07 4.51
N GLN A 6 -8.85 49.30 4.99
CA GLN A 6 -7.96 49.64 6.09
C GLN A 6 -8.43 49.05 7.43
N LEU A 7 -9.74 49.08 7.70
CA LEU A 7 -10.31 48.47 8.90
C LEU A 7 -10.11 46.94 8.87
N TYR A 8 -10.35 46.32 7.71
CA TYR A 8 -10.12 44.88 7.51
C TYR A 8 -8.66 44.47 7.75
N LYS A 9 -7.71 45.22 7.19
CA LYS A 9 -6.26 44.99 7.41
C LYS A 9 -5.85 45.17 8.87
N SER A 10 -6.41 46.16 9.57
CA SER A 10 -6.10 46.40 10.99
C SER A 10 -6.58 45.26 11.91
N ILE A 11 -7.72 44.64 11.59
CA ILE A 11 -8.26 43.51 12.36
C ILE A 11 -7.40 42.25 12.16
N LEU A 12 -6.90 42.02 10.94
CA LEU A 12 -6.03 40.87 10.65
C LEU A 12 -4.64 41.01 11.25
N LEU A 13 -4.08 42.22 11.30
CA LEU A 13 -2.71 42.48 11.77
C LEU A 13 -2.61 42.66 13.30
N SER A 14 -3.70 43.00 13.99
CA SER A 14 -3.70 43.24 15.44
C SER A 14 -3.75 41.99 16.31
N ARG A 15 -3.98 40.80 15.72
CA ARG A 15 -3.85 39.54 16.45
C ARG A 15 -2.38 39.17 16.61
N LYS A 16 -1.74 39.75 17.62
CA LYS A 16 -0.49 39.21 18.17
C LYS A 16 -0.74 37.74 18.54
N SER A 17 -0.21 36.83 17.74
CA SER A 17 -0.20 35.39 18.05
C SER A 17 0.47 35.21 19.41
N LYS A 18 -0.32 34.96 20.46
CA LYS A 18 0.21 34.55 21.75
C LYS A 18 0.86 33.18 21.53
N ARG A 19 2.19 33.16 21.40
CA ARG A 19 2.97 31.91 21.43
C ARG A 19 2.71 31.28 22.79
N LEU A 20 1.94 30.19 22.80
CA LEU A 20 1.84 29.34 23.98
C LEU A 20 3.25 28.81 24.30
N PRO A 21 3.65 28.78 25.58
CA PRO A 21 4.92 28.18 25.95
C PRO A 21 4.94 26.70 25.50
N PRO A 22 6.08 26.18 25.05
CA PRO A 22 6.20 24.77 24.70
C PRO A 22 5.87 23.94 25.95
N SER A 23 4.80 23.17 25.87
CA SER A 23 4.40 22.25 26.94
C SER A 23 5.54 21.27 27.18
N LYS A 24 6.09 21.26 28.40
CA LYS A 24 7.00 20.20 28.88
C LYS A 24 6.16 18.95 29.16
N VAL A 25 5.63 18.32 28.10
CA VAL A 25 5.01 17.00 28.23
C VAL A 25 6.14 15.99 28.34
N ALA A 26 6.18 15.24 29.44
CA ALA A 26 7.03 14.07 29.57
C ALA A 26 6.81 13.15 28.36
N ALA A 27 7.87 12.54 27.85
CA ALA A 27 7.81 11.60 26.73
C ALA A 27 7.02 10.33 27.15
N VAL A 28 5.71 10.44 27.17
CA VAL A 28 4.79 9.34 27.40
C VAL A 28 4.48 8.76 26.04
N ALA A 29 4.90 7.50 25.85
CA ALA A 29 4.51 6.49 24.87
C ALA A 29 4.07 7.00 23.48
N SER A 30 4.73 6.49 22.42
CA SER A 30 4.31 6.74 21.04
C SER A 30 2.80 6.52 20.94
N PRO A 31 2.00 7.52 20.54
CA PRO A 31 0.60 7.25 20.25
C PRO A 31 0.63 6.34 19.04
N LEU A 32 0.38 5.05 19.25
CA LEU A 32 -0.09 4.17 18.20
C LEU A 32 -1.24 4.92 17.54
N LEU A 33 -0.99 5.47 16.36
CA LEU A 33 -1.93 6.27 15.61
C LEU A 33 -3.04 5.33 15.12
N THR A 34 -4.03 5.09 15.97
CA THR A 34 -5.17 4.20 15.69
C THR A 34 -6.15 4.79 14.67
N ASN A 35 -5.96 6.04 14.25
CA ASN A 35 -6.86 6.75 13.35
C ASN A 35 -6.08 7.48 12.24
N PHE A 36 -5.54 6.73 11.29
CA PHE A 36 -5.00 7.25 10.04
C PHE A 36 -6.06 7.94 9.14
N GLU A 37 -7.32 8.05 9.56
CA GLU A 37 -8.43 8.51 8.71
C GLU A 37 -8.63 10.04 8.70
N LYS A 38 -7.97 10.80 9.59
CA LYS A 38 -8.16 12.26 9.69
C LYS A 38 -6.94 13.05 9.18
N TRP A 39 -6.55 12.82 7.93
CA TRP A 39 -5.63 13.71 7.21
C TRP A 39 -6.38 15.00 6.85
N SER A 40 -6.43 15.95 7.79
CA SER A 40 -7.18 17.21 7.75
C SER A 40 -6.64 18.26 6.75
N GLY A 41 -5.98 17.84 5.66
CA GLY A 41 -5.45 18.73 4.62
C GLY A 41 -4.32 19.68 5.10
N LYS A 42 -3.97 19.67 6.39
CA LYS A 42 -2.82 20.38 6.94
C LYS A 42 -1.61 19.45 6.96
N LYS A 43 -0.46 19.93 6.44
CA LYS A 43 0.83 19.25 6.64
C LYS A 43 1.14 19.23 8.13
N ILE A 44 0.86 18.11 8.80
CA ILE A 44 1.41 17.87 10.13
C ILE A 44 2.87 17.54 9.91
N ARG A 45 3.76 18.48 10.26
CA ARG A 45 5.18 18.18 10.34
C ARG A 45 5.34 17.26 11.55
N LEU A 46 5.62 15.98 11.28
CA LEU A 46 6.18 15.08 12.28
C LEU A 46 7.49 15.72 12.75
N ASN A 47 7.44 16.33 13.94
CA ASN A 47 8.61 16.87 14.60
C ASN A 47 9.33 15.70 15.28
N LEU A 48 9.83 14.80 14.43
CA LEU A 48 10.89 13.88 14.81
C LEU A 48 12.02 14.81 15.28
N GLY A 49 12.71 14.49 16.38
CA GLY A 49 13.84 15.31 16.83
C GLY A 49 14.92 15.43 15.74
N LYS A 50 16.14 15.83 16.08
CA LYS A 50 17.29 15.62 15.17
C LYS A 50 17.57 14.11 15.01
N VAL A 51 16.66 13.40 14.37
CA VAL A 51 16.84 12.06 13.84
C VAL A 51 17.03 12.31 12.36
N GLU A 52 18.29 12.38 11.94
CA GLU A 52 18.63 12.33 10.54
C GLU A 52 18.28 10.92 10.08
N PHE A 53 17.13 10.79 9.40
CA PHE A 53 16.83 9.56 8.71
C PHE A 53 17.65 9.57 7.43
N GLU A 54 18.84 9.00 7.50
CA GLU A 54 19.62 8.70 6.31
C GLU A 54 18.78 7.78 5.40
N ASN A 55 18.75 8.10 4.11
CA ASN A 55 18.22 7.25 3.04
C ASN A 55 16.74 6.82 3.16
N LEU A 56 15.82 7.67 3.66
CA LEU A 56 14.36 7.42 3.51
C LEU A 56 13.92 7.22 2.06
N SER A 57 14.65 7.82 1.10
CA SER A 57 14.44 7.60 -0.33
C SER A 57 14.69 6.16 -0.76
N GLU A 58 15.46 5.38 -0.01
CA GLU A 58 15.76 3.96 -0.29
C GLU A 58 14.81 3.02 0.46
N ASN A 59 14.08 3.52 1.47
CA ASN A 59 13.09 2.73 2.19
C ASN A 59 11.81 2.59 1.38
N LEU A 60 11.50 1.35 1.00
CA LEU A 60 10.32 1.01 0.21
C LEU A 60 9.00 1.45 0.84
N PHE A 61 8.84 1.25 2.14
CA PHE A 61 7.61 1.56 2.85
C PHE A 61 7.44 3.08 2.98
N ALA A 62 8.53 3.81 3.15
CA ALA A 62 8.51 5.27 3.08
C ALA A 62 8.10 5.77 1.69
N GLN A 63 8.55 5.12 0.61
CA GLN A 63 8.09 5.41 -0.76
C GLN A 63 6.58 5.17 -0.93
N VAL A 64 6.07 4.02 -0.45
CA VAL A 64 4.63 3.69 -0.49
C VAL A 64 3.80 4.76 0.24
N LEU A 65 4.24 5.17 1.43
CA LEU A 65 3.55 6.18 2.25
C LEU A 65 3.67 7.60 1.70
N SER A 66 4.73 7.91 0.96
CA SER A 66 4.94 9.21 0.32
C SER A 66 4.32 9.32 -1.08
N SER A 67 3.74 8.23 -1.60
CA SER A 67 3.06 8.22 -2.88
C SER A 67 1.88 9.23 -2.92
N PRO A 68 1.53 9.78 -4.11
CA PRO A 68 0.51 10.80 -4.21
C PRO A 68 -0.83 10.35 -3.63
N ASN A 69 -1.43 11.18 -2.77
CA ASN A 69 -2.75 10.89 -2.24
C ASN A 69 -3.81 10.83 -3.36
N ARG A 70 -4.69 9.84 -3.28
CA ARG A 70 -5.86 9.65 -4.15
C ARG A 70 -7.10 9.40 -3.29
N LEU A 71 -8.26 9.75 -3.85
CA LEU A 71 -9.55 9.52 -3.22
C LEU A 71 -10.01 8.09 -3.51
N ASP A 72 -10.21 7.30 -2.47
CA ASP A 72 -10.89 6.01 -2.59
C ASP A 72 -12.35 6.23 -2.96
N ARG A 73 -12.80 5.57 -4.04
CA ARG A 73 -14.18 5.62 -4.50
C ARG A 73 -15.18 4.99 -3.53
N ILE A 74 -14.74 4.00 -2.75
CA ILE A 74 -15.61 3.23 -1.87
C ILE A 74 -15.74 3.90 -0.51
N SER A 75 -14.63 4.09 0.22
CA SER A 75 -14.65 4.71 1.56
C SER A 75 -14.72 6.23 1.54
N ARG A 76 -14.43 6.88 0.41
CA ARG A 76 -14.29 8.34 0.29
C ARG A 76 -13.15 8.94 1.13
N LEU A 77 -12.21 8.10 1.57
CA LEU A 77 -11.01 8.53 2.26
C LEU A 77 -9.89 8.88 1.27
N LYS A 78 -9.03 9.81 1.63
CA LYS A 78 -7.80 10.11 0.88
C LYS A 78 -6.66 9.31 1.47
N MET A 79 -5.98 8.52 0.64
CA MET A 79 -4.82 7.75 1.06
C MET A 79 -3.77 7.68 -0.06
N PRO A 80 -2.51 7.33 0.26
CA PRO A 80 -1.45 7.18 -0.74
C PRO A 80 -1.84 6.21 -1.85
N SER A 81 -1.52 6.54 -3.11
CA SER A 81 -1.95 5.75 -4.27
C SER A 81 -1.47 4.32 -4.25
N ASP A 82 -0.31 4.06 -3.63
CA ASP A 82 0.30 2.74 -3.59
C ASP A 82 -0.37 1.80 -2.57
N LEU A 83 -1.21 2.35 -1.69
CA LEU A 83 -2.10 1.59 -0.79
C LEU A 83 -3.47 1.33 -1.41
N LEU A 84 -3.72 1.82 -2.62
CA LEU A 84 -4.98 1.67 -3.35
C LEU A 84 -4.81 0.72 -4.53
N LEU A 85 -5.91 0.10 -4.92
CA LEU A 85 -6.02 -0.58 -6.20
C LEU A 85 -6.51 0.39 -7.26
N GLN A 86 -5.80 0.43 -8.37
CA GLN A 86 -6.28 1.11 -9.55
C GLN A 86 -7.34 0.24 -10.22
N MET A 87 -8.42 0.87 -10.67
CA MET A 87 -9.47 0.21 -11.44
C MET A 87 -9.62 0.93 -12.78
N LYS A 88 -9.66 0.13 -13.85
CA LYS A 88 -9.74 0.60 -15.24
C LYS A 88 -10.98 0.03 -15.91
N LEU A 89 -11.57 0.81 -16.80
CA LEU A 89 -12.54 0.33 -17.77
C LEU A 89 -11.78 -0.08 -19.03
N ASP A 90 -11.84 -1.37 -19.36
CA ASP A 90 -11.37 -1.86 -20.65
C ASP A 90 -12.48 -1.70 -21.69
N LEU A 91 -12.13 -1.03 -22.78
CA LEU A 91 -13.00 -0.75 -23.92
C LEU A 91 -12.50 -1.54 -25.14
N SER A 92 -12.26 -2.83 -24.96
CA SER A 92 -11.95 -3.71 -26.09
C SER A 92 -13.21 -3.95 -26.92
N GLU A 93 -13.04 -4.14 -28.23
CA GLU A 93 -14.14 -4.26 -29.22
C GLU A 93 -15.16 -5.36 -28.86
N CYS A 94 -14.72 -6.41 -28.15
CA CYS A 94 -15.56 -7.54 -27.77
C CYS A 94 -16.30 -7.39 -26.42
N SER A 95 -15.86 -6.53 -25.49
CA SER A 95 -16.57 -6.35 -24.22
C SER A 95 -16.13 -5.11 -23.42
N LYS A 96 -17.10 -4.43 -22.80
CA LYS A 96 -16.84 -3.38 -21.81
C LYS A 96 -16.74 -4.01 -20.43
N SER A 97 -15.53 -4.17 -19.92
CA SER A 97 -15.29 -4.85 -18.63
C SER A 97 -14.40 -4.03 -17.71
N LEU A 98 -14.61 -4.20 -16.40
CA LEU A 98 -13.73 -3.63 -15.39
C LEU A 98 -12.50 -4.52 -15.21
N LYS A 99 -11.33 -3.90 -15.04
CA LYS A 99 -10.06 -4.58 -14.78
C LYS A 99 -9.35 -3.97 -13.58
N LEU A 100 -8.67 -4.83 -12.82
CA LEU A 100 -7.74 -4.47 -11.75
C LEU A 100 -6.31 -4.78 -12.23
N PRO A 101 -5.60 -3.81 -12.84
CA PRO A 101 -4.22 -4.01 -13.22
C PRO A 101 -3.32 -4.24 -11.99
N LEU A 102 -2.34 -5.14 -12.12
CA LEU A 102 -1.35 -5.40 -11.06
C LEU A 102 -0.47 -4.18 -10.79
N HIS A 103 0.00 -3.55 -11.87
CA HIS A 103 0.83 -2.35 -11.84
C HIS A 103 0.00 -1.09 -12.08
N SER A 104 0.29 -0.06 -11.30
CA SER A 104 -0.30 1.26 -11.48
C SER A 104 0.22 1.89 -12.77
N ASP A 105 -0.68 2.17 -13.71
CA ASP A 105 -0.33 2.82 -14.97
C ASP A 105 -1.03 4.17 -15.08
N LYS A 106 -0.29 5.19 -15.54
CA LYS A 106 -0.79 6.55 -15.72
C LYS A 106 -1.69 6.67 -16.96
N SER A 107 -1.65 5.71 -17.88
CA SER A 107 -2.46 5.75 -19.08
C SER A 107 -3.95 5.62 -18.78
N GLY A 108 -4.74 6.34 -19.57
CA GLY A 108 -6.19 6.22 -19.58
C GLY A 108 -6.88 6.77 -18.34
N LYS A 109 -8.06 6.22 -18.12
CA LYS A 109 -9.12 6.75 -17.28
C LYS A 109 -9.24 5.89 -16.03
N ASN A 110 -8.71 6.40 -14.91
CA ASN A 110 -8.45 5.61 -13.71
C ASN A 110 -9.34 6.01 -12.54
N SER A 111 -9.78 5.02 -11.78
CA SER A 111 -10.31 5.19 -10.43
C SER A 111 -9.48 4.40 -9.44
N TYR A 112 -9.61 4.74 -8.16
CA TYR A 112 -8.88 4.07 -7.09
C TYR A 112 -9.88 3.53 -6.08
N VAL A 113 -9.64 2.30 -5.63
CA VAL A 113 -10.44 1.60 -4.62
C VAL A 113 -9.53 1.05 -3.52
N VAL A 114 -10.06 0.86 -2.31
CA VAL A 114 -9.31 0.28 -1.20
C VAL A 114 -8.69 -1.09 -1.56
N ASN A 115 -7.44 -1.32 -1.15
CA ASN A 115 -6.76 -2.61 -1.28
C ASN A 115 -7.18 -3.58 -0.17
N SER A 116 -8.43 -4.04 -0.18
CA SER A 116 -8.93 -5.03 0.77
C SER A 116 -10.03 -5.89 0.14
N LEU A 117 -9.81 -7.20 0.10
CA LEU A 117 -10.74 -8.17 -0.45
C LEU A 117 -12.09 -8.12 0.27
N ALA A 118 -12.07 -8.03 1.60
CA ALA A 118 -13.28 -7.98 2.43
C ALA A 118 -14.11 -6.72 2.13
N MET A 119 -13.46 -5.56 2.00
CA MET A 119 -14.16 -4.32 1.65
C MET A 119 -14.70 -4.34 0.22
N LEU A 120 -13.94 -4.85 -0.75
CA LEU A 120 -14.38 -4.93 -2.14
C LEU A 120 -15.55 -5.91 -2.29
N LYS A 121 -15.50 -7.07 -1.63
CA LYS A 121 -16.61 -8.04 -1.58
C LYS A 121 -17.87 -7.39 -0.99
N SER A 122 -17.76 -6.68 0.13
CA SER A 122 -18.94 -6.14 0.83
C SER A 122 -19.51 -4.86 0.20
N LYS A 123 -18.68 -3.99 -0.37
CA LYS A 123 -19.10 -2.63 -0.79
C LYS A 123 -19.31 -2.48 -2.30
N ILE A 124 -18.72 -3.31 -3.14
CA ILE A 124 -18.94 -3.22 -4.59
C ILE A 124 -20.30 -3.84 -4.93
N LYS A 125 -21.28 -2.97 -5.21
CA LYS A 125 -22.63 -3.36 -5.62
C LYS A 125 -22.89 -3.19 -7.11
N SER A 126 -22.20 -2.26 -7.78
CA SER A 126 -22.40 -1.97 -9.20
C SER A 126 -21.12 -1.40 -9.82
N ALA A 127 -21.01 -1.45 -11.15
CA ALA A 127 -19.87 -0.85 -11.85
C ALA A 127 -19.77 0.67 -11.57
N ALA A 128 -20.90 1.35 -11.44
CA ALA A 128 -20.95 2.80 -11.22
C ALA A 128 -20.30 3.24 -9.89
N SER A 129 -20.32 2.40 -8.84
CA SER A 129 -19.72 2.75 -7.55
C SER A 129 -18.20 2.84 -7.62
N VAL A 130 -17.60 2.11 -8.55
CA VAL A 130 -16.14 1.98 -8.66
C VAL A 130 -15.58 2.69 -9.89
N LEU A 131 -16.38 2.92 -10.94
CA LEU A 131 -15.94 3.58 -12.17
C LEU A 131 -15.34 4.98 -11.94
N PRO A 132 -14.41 5.41 -12.83
CA PRO A 132 -13.89 6.77 -12.82
C PRO A 132 -14.96 7.84 -13.03
N LEU A 133 -14.89 8.91 -12.24
CA LEU A 133 -15.87 10.00 -12.24
C LEU A 133 -16.09 10.63 -13.62
N HIS A 134 -15.03 10.80 -14.41
CA HIS A 134 -15.13 11.38 -15.74
C HIS A 134 -15.82 10.45 -16.76
N ILE A 135 -15.91 9.15 -16.49
CA ILE A 135 -16.72 8.21 -17.29
C ILE A 135 -18.18 8.35 -16.90
N LEU A 136 -18.45 8.52 -15.60
CA LEU A 136 -19.81 8.73 -15.07
C LEU A 136 -20.40 10.08 -15.50
N ALA A 137 -19.58 11.13 -15.52
CA ALA A 137 -20.03 12.49 -15.86
C ALA A 137 -20.27 12.67 -17.37
N SER A 138 -19.61 11.88 -18.21
CA SER A 138 -19.97 11.83 -19.62
C SER A 138 -21.27 11.04 -19.75
N ASN A 139 -22.37 11.67 -20.16
CA ASN A 139 -23.68 11.05 -20.44
C ASN A 139 -23.66 10.00 -21.59
N ASN A 140 -22.50 9.38 -21.84
CA ASN A 140 -22.24 8.53 -22.96
C ASN A 140 -22.89 7.16 -22.78
N ALA A 141 -23.44 6.65 -23.88
CA ALA A 141 -23.83 5.26 -24.12
C ALA A 141 -22.76 4.21 -23.75
N ASN A 142 -21.55 4.64 -23.39
CA ASN A 142 -20.44 3.83 -22.90
C ASN A 142 -20.70 3.16 -21.54
N MET A 143 -21.65 3.64 -20.74
CA MET A 143 -22.04 2.99 -19.49
C MET A 143 -23.06 1.86 -19.68
N LYS A 144 -23.86 1.90 -20.76
CA LYS A 144 -24.84 0.84 -21.04
C LYS A 144 -24.08 -0.43 -21.40
N GLY A 145 -24.32 -1.50 -20.64
CA GLY A 145 -23.74 -2.82 -20.87
C GLY A 145 -22.39 -3.11 -20.19
N VAL A 146 -21.93 -2.27 -19.25
CA VAL A 146 -20.77 -2.65 -18.41
C VAL A 146 -21.21 -3.73 -17.42
N ALA A 147 -20.97 -4.99 -17.79
CA ALA A 147 -21.24 -6.13 -16.92
C ALA A 147 -20.18 -6.16 -15.81
N LEU A 148 -20.63 -6.11 -14.56
CA LEU A 148 -19.77 -6.34 -13.39
C LEU A 148 -20.03 -7.75 -12.85
N ASN A 149 -19.08 -8.64 -13.09
CA ASN A 149 -18.97 -9.87 -12.32
C ASN A 149 -17.88 -9.67 -11.25
N ARG A 150 -18.30 -9.24 -10.05
CA ARG A 150 -17.40 -8.93 -8.93
C ARG A 150 -16.52 -10.12 -8.57
N ASP A 151 -17.11 -11.30 -8.46
CA ASP A 151 -16.40 -12.49 -7.98
C ASP A 151 -15.44 -13.03 -9.04
N LYS A 152 -15.75 -12.86 -10.33
CA LYS A 152 -14.78 -13.11 -11.41
C LYS A 152 -13.64 -12.08 -11.35
N LEU A 153 -13.94 -10.78 -11.28
CA LEU A 153 -12.94 -9.71 -11.25
C LEU A 153 -11.92 -9.89 -10.10
N LEU A 154 -12.40 -10.24 -8.90
CA LEU A 154 -11.54 -10.44 -7.74
C LEU A 154 -10.71 -11.72 -7.86
N ARG A 155 -11.29 -12.81 -8.39
CA ARG A 155 -10.55 -14.05 -8.65
C ARG A 155 -9.46 -13.85 -9.71
N ASP A 156 -9.81 -13.26 -10.86
CA ASP A 156 -8.86 -12.98 -11.94
C ASP A 156 -7.66 -12.15 -11.42
N TYR A 157 -7.90 -11.20 -10.53
CA TYR A 157 -6.85 -10.41 -9.87
C TYR A 157 -5.98 -11.25 -8.92
N GLN A 158 -6.59 -12.09 -8.08
CA GLN A 158 -5.86 -12.99 -7.16
C GLN A 158 -5.01 -14.01 -7.93
N ASP A 159 -5.55 -14.59 -8.99
CA ASP A 159 -4.85 -15.56 -9.85
C ASP A 159 -3.66 -14.89 -10.55
N SER A 160 -3.89 -13.70 -11.14
CA SER A 160 -2.82 -12.92 -11.78
C SER A 160 -1.72 -12.51 -10.79
N MET A 161 -2.09 -12.10 -9.57
CA MET A 161 -1.14 -11.80 -8.48
C MET A 161 -0.29 -13.02 -8.15
N THR A 162 -0.94 -14.16 -7.92
CA THR A 162 -0.29 -15.41 -7.54
C THR A 162 0.68 -15.87 -8.62
N GLU A 163 0.23 -15.92 -9.87
CA GLU A 163 1.03 -16.35 -11.02
C GLU A 163 2.25 -15.45 -11.19
N THR A 164 2.06 -14.13 -11.11
CA THR A 164 3.15 -13.17 -11.24
C THR A 164 4.17 -13.33 -10.11
N ILE A 165 3.72 -13.42 -8.85
CA ILE A 165 4.61 -13.61 -7.69
C ILE A 165 5.38 -14.94 -7.82
N ALA A 166 4.69 -16.04 -8.15
CA ALA A 166 5.32 -17.34 -8.34
C ALA A 166 6.38 -17.32 -9.44
N SER A 167 6.06 -16.72 -10.59
CA SER A 167 6.99 -16.62 -11.72
C SER A 167 8.24 -15.81 -11.38
N GLN A 168 8.10 -14.73 -10.59
CA GLN A 168 9.22 -13.90 -10.17
C GLN A 168 10.05 -14.57 -9.09
N LEU A 169 9.43 -15.23 -8.10
CA LEU A 169 10.14 -15.98 -7.06
C LEU A 169 11.01 -17.11 -7.63
N ASN A 170 10.52 -17.79 -8.68
CA ASN A 170 11.31 -18.81 -9.37
C ASN A 170 12.58 -18.28 -10.05
N ARG A 171 12.65 -16.96 -10.30
CA ARG A 171 13.82 -16.29 -10.89
C ARG A 171 14.76 -15.70 -9.84
N VAL A 172 14.38 -15.68 -8.57
CA VAL A 172 15.20 -15.12 -7.49
C VAL A 172 16.35 -16.08 -7.17
N SER A 173 17.55 -15.52 -7.00
CA SER A 173 18.71 -16.29 -6.54
C SER A 173 18.47 -16.77 -5.11
N ARG A 174 18.57 -18.08 -4.89
CA ARG A 174 18.29 -18.72 -3.59
C ARG A 174 19.45 -18.63 -2.60
N VAL A 175 20.59 -18.07 -3.01
CA VAL A 175 21.79 -17.94 -2.18
C VAL A 175 21.92 -16.49 -1.73
N PRO A 176 21.74 -16.18 -0.43
CA PRO A 176 21.98 -14.85 0.08
C PRO A 176 23.47 -14.51 -0.03
N LYS A 177 23.80 -13.40 -0.71
CA LYS A 177 25.18 -12.89 -0.80
C LYS A 177 25.60 -12.14 0.46
N SER A 178 24.67 -11.42 1.08
CA SER A 178 24.77 -10.75 2.38
C SER A 178 23.35 -10.44 2.87
N VAL A 179 23.16 -10.26 4.18
CA VAL A 179 21.87 -9.88 4.77
C VAL A 179 21.94 -8.44 5.27
N ASN A 180 21.11 -7.57 4.70
CA ASN A 180 20.98 -6.18 5.12
C ASN A 180 19.72 -5.98 5.97
N GLN A 181 19.69 -4.92 6.79
CA GLN A 181 18.55 -4.58 7.65
C GLN A 181 17.25 -4.32 6.87
N ASN A 182 17.35 -3.91 5.61
CA ASN A 182 16.20 -3.65 4.74
C ASN A 182 15.78 -4.86 3.89
N ASP A 183 16.47 -5.99 4.03
CA ASP A 183 16.12 -7.20 3.28
C ASP A 183 14.89 -7.89 3.87
N ILE A 184 14.24 -8.67 3.02
CA ILE A 184 12.98 -9.32 3.33
C ILE A 184 13.12 -10.83 3.19
N PHE A 185 12.63 -11.55 4.19
CA PHE A 185 12.47 -12.99 4.11
C PHE A 185 11.02 -13.36 3.85
N VAL A 186 10.82 -14.22 2.86
CA VAL A 186 9.52 -14.84 2.60
C VAL A 186 9.52 -16.23 3.22
N VAL A 187 8.53 -16.52 4.05
CA VAL A 187 8.37 -17.79 4.76
C VAL A 187 6.94 -18.32 4.61
N TYR A 188 6.75 -19.59 4.93
CA TYR A 188 5.44 -20.21 5.05
C TYR A 188 5.32 -20.84 6.43
N ASP A 189 4.65 -20.15 7.36
CA ASP A 189 4.46 -20.59 8.74
C ASP A 189 2.98 -20.53 9.13
N ASP A 190 2.32 -21.69 9.13
CA ASP A 190 0.89 -21.83 9.47
C ASP A 190 0.58 -21.45 10.93
N LYS A 191 1.59 -21.34 11.80
CA LYS A 191 1.42 -21.01 13.23
C LYS A 191 1.54 -19.52 13.52
N ALA A 192 2.08 -18.73 12.59
CA ALA A 192 2.26 -17.31 12.84
C ALA A 192 0.91 -16.59 12.89
N THR A 193 0.83 -15.56 13.72
CA THR A 193 -0.38 -14.75 13.86
C THR A 193 -0.44 -13.59 12.88
N SER A 194 0.71 -13.19 12.32
CA SER A 194 0.86 -11.97 11.52
C SER A 194 1.42 -12.27 10.14
N ALA A 195 0.83 -11.61 9.12
CA ALA A 195 1.27 -11.69 7.73
C ALA A 195 2.63 -11.03 7.48
N ILE A 196 2.93 -9.96 8.24
CA ILE A 196 4.16 -9.20 8.16
C ILE A 196 4.66 -8.94 9.58
N GLU A 197 5.93 -9.23 9.83
CA GLU A 197 6.55 -9.00 11.14
C GLU A 197 8.04 -8.67 11.02
N LEU A 198 8.61 -8.14 12.10
CA LEU A 198 10.05 -7.93 12.23
C LEU A 198 10.62 -9.09 13.05
N ARG A 199 11.65 -9.76 12.53
CA ARG A 199 12.40 -10.79 13.25
C ARG A 199 13.88 -10.42 13.32
N GLU A 200 14.53 -10.79 14.42
CA GLU A 200 15.98 -10.76 14.49
C GLU A 200 16.55 -12.02 13.86
N VAL A 201 17.48 -11.84 12.92
CA VAL A 201 18.20 -12.93 12.27
C VAL A 201 19.69 -12.74 12.54
N THR A 202 20.32 -13.79 13.04
CA THR A 202 21.77 -13.83 13.22
C THR A 202 22.44 -13.98 11.86
N ASP A 203 23.43 -13.15 11.57
CA ASP A 203 24.17 -13.22 10.31
C ASP A 203 24.90 -14.57 10.22
N PRO A 204 24.70 -15.37 9.15
CA PRO A 204 25.42 -16.63 8.96
C PRO A 204 26.94 -16.44 8.87
N THR A 205 27.42 -15.26 8.51
CA THR A 205 28.85 -14.93 8.40
C THR A 205 29.45 -14.40 9.69
N ASN A 206 28.63 -13.86 10.61
CA ASN A 206 29.08 -13.32 11.88
C ASN A 206 28.04 -13.59 12.98
N SER A 207 28.25 -14.68 13.71
CA SER A 207 27.33 -15.16 14.75
C SER A 207 27.12 -14.19 15.93
N LYS A 208 27.88 -13.09 16.00
CA LYS A 208 27.76 -12.05 17.05
C LYS A 208 26.88 -10.86 16.65
N THR A 209 26.45 -10.77 15.39
CA THR A 209 25.61 -9.67 14.91
C THR A 209 24.21 -10.19 14.58
N SER A 210 23.20 -9.73 15.33
CA SER A 210 21.80 -9.87 14.97
C SER A 210 21.34 -8.65 14.18
N THR A 211 20.65 -8.90 13.08
CA THR A 211 20.07 -7.86 12.23
C THR A 211 18.55 -8.04 12.25
N GLN A 212 17.82 -6.95 12.46
CA GLN A 212 16.37 -6.95 12.31
C GLN A 212 16.02 -6.96 10.83
N VAL A 213 15.17 -7.91 10.43
CA VAL A 213 14.73 -8.09 9.05
C VAL A 213 13.21 -8.20 9.02
N ILE A 214 12.64 -7.87 7.88
CA ILE A 214 11.19 -7.95 7.66
C ILE A 214 10.85 -9.33 7.13
N VAL A 215 9.82 -9.95 7.69
CA VAL A 215 9.36 -11.27 7.31
C VAL A 215 7.95 -11.18 6.74
N PHE A 216 7.78 -11.70 5.53
CA PHE A 216 6.50 -11.87 4.86
C PHE A 216 6.08 -13.33 4.95
N ASN A 217 4.95 -13.60 5.62
CA ASN A 217 4.44 -14.94 5.80
C ASN A 217 3.31 -15.26 4.82
N PHE A 218 3.57 -16.21 3.93
CA PHE A 218 2.64 -16.66 2.90
C PHE A 218 1.53 -17.56 3.42
N ALA A 219 1.58 -18.04 4.66
CA ALA A 219 0.46 -18.78 5.25
C ALA A 219 -0.83 -17.93 5.34
N HIS A 220 -0.69 -16.60 5.35
CA HIS A 220 -1.82 -15.66 5.31
C HIS A 220 -2.36 -15.40 3.91
N LEU A 221 -1.65 -15.85 2.86
CA LEU A 221 -2.26 -15.97 1.55
C LEU A 221 -3.13 -17.23 1.63
N ALA A 222 -4.43 -17.11 1.29
CA ALA A 222 -5.35 -18.26 1.16
C ALA A 222 -4.63 -19.44 0.48
N PRO A 223 -4.92 -20.73 0.75
CA PRO A 223 -4.01 -21.84 0.45
C PRO A 223 -3.62 -21.95 -1.03
N LEU A 224 -2.58 -21.21 -1.41
CA LEU A 224 -2.02 -21.17 -2.75
C LEU A 224 -0.90 -22.18 -2.76
N GLN A 225 -1.27 -23.42 -3.09
CA GLN A 225 -0.35 -24.54 -3.28
C GLN A 225 0.93 -24.17 -4.05
N PRO A 226 0.89 -23.34 -5.12
CA PRO A 226 2.11 -22.99 -5.86
C PRO A 226 3.14 -22.25 -5.01
N LEU A 227 2.71 -21.31 -4.16
CA LEU A 227 3.64 -20.48 -3.38
C LEU A 227 4.27 -21.26 -2.23
N LYS A 228 3.48 -22.13 -1.58
CA LYS A 228 3.98 -23.04 -0.54
C LYS A 228 5.05 -23.98 -1.11
N GLN A 229 4.78 -24.60 -2.26
CA GLN A 229 5.73 -25.51 -2.91
C GLN A 229 7.07 -24.84 -3.26
N ILE A 230 7.05 -23.58 -3.70
CA ILE A 230 8.28 -22.83 -3.99
C ILE A 230 9.13 -22.67 -2.72
N ILE A 231 8.51 -22.31 -1.59
CA ILE A 231 9.20 -22.14 -0.30
C ILE A 231 9.70 -23.49 0.23
N ASP A 232 8.87 -24.52 0.19
CA ASP A 232 9.24 -25.87 0.65
C ASP A 232 10.37 -26.49 -0.19
N SER A 233 10.54 -26.05 -1.45
CA SER A 233 11.67 -26.46 -2.31
C SER A 233 13.02 -25.83 -1.92
N THR A 234 13.04 -24.90 -0.97
CA THR A 234 14.28 -24.26 -0.48
C THR A 234 14.83 -25.00 0.73
N THR A 235 16.16 -25.09 0.84
CA THR A 235 16.85 -25.79 1.94
C THR A 235 16.49 -25.22 3.30
N ASP A 236 16.35 -23.90 3.39
CA ASP A 236 16.10 -23.17 4.63
C ASP A 236 14.60 -22.89 4.85
N LYS A 237 13.72 -23.38 3.97
CA LYS A 237 12.28 -23.06 3.96
C LYS A 237 11.98 -21.55 4.00
N ARG A 238 12.86 -20.76 3.39
CA ARG A 238 12.77 -19.31 3.29
C ARG A 238 13.39 -18.82 1.99
N ILE A 239 12.86 -17.71 1.48
CA ILE A 239 13.41 -17.03 0.32
C ILE A 239 13.90 -15.65 0.76
N HIS A 240 15.15 -15.34 0.46
CA HIS A 240 15.73 -14.01 0.69
C HIS A 240 15.42 -13.11 -0.51
N LEU A 241 14.84 -11.94 -0.23
CA LEU A 241 14.59 -10.88 -1.19
C LEU A 241 15.42 -9.67 -0.79
N SER A 242 16.37 -9.28 -1.64
CA SER A 242 17.14 -8.07 -1.42
C SER A 242 16.35 -6.87 -1.92
N MET A 243 16.27 -5.82 -1.10
CA MET A 243 15.55 -4.59 -1.47
C MET A 243 16.07 -3.98 -2.78
N ALA A 244 17.38 -4.03 -3.00
CA ALA A 244 18.02 -3.46 -4.20
C ALA A 244 17.68 -4.21 -5.49
N SER A 245 17.50 -5.53 -5.41
CA SER A 245 17.29 -6.38 -6.60
C SER A 245 15.82 -6.72 -6.84
N ASN A 246 15.00 -6.73 -5.77
CA ASN A 246 13.66 -7.32 -5.79
C ASN A 246 12.56 -6.33 -5.40
N GLN A 247 12.81 -5.02 -5.52
CA GLN A 247 11.90 -3.97 -5.08
C GLN A 247 10.45 -4.14 -5.58
N GLU A 248 10.26 -4.41 -6.88
CA GLU A 248 8.93 -4.57 -7.46
C GLU A 248 8.21 -5.84 -6.95
N LEU A 249 8.93 -6.95 -6.81
CA LEU A 249 8.39 -8.19 -6.23
C LEU A 249 7.96 -7.96 -4.78
N ILE A 250 8.80 -7.27 -4.00
CA ILE A 250 8.50 -6.93 -2.61
C ILE A 250 7.22 -6.08 -2.53
N LYS A 251 7.08 -5.04 -3.35
CA LYS A 251 5.86 -4.22 -3.41
C LYS A 251 4.64 -5.07 -3.77
N LEU A 252 4.79 -5.99 -4.72
CA LEU A 252 3.72 -6.86 -5.18
C LEU A 252 3.24 -7.79 -4.06
N ILE A 253 4.17 -8.41 -3.34
CA ILE A 253 3.88 -9.26 -2.18
C ILE A 253 3.22 -8.44 -1.07
N PHE A 254 3.78 -7.28 -0.72
CA PHE A 254 3.22 -6.39 0.29
C PHE A 254 1.77 -6.01 -0.04
N LYS A 255 1.52 -5.64 -1.30
CA LYS A 255 0.19 -5.31 -1.82
C LYS A 255 -0.76 -6.50 -1.73
N TYR A 256 -0.29 -7.72 -2.02
CA TYR A 256 -1.12 -8.91 -1.97
C TYR A 256 -1.46 -9.34 -0.55
N LEU A 257 -0.49 -9.30 0.37
CA LEU A 257 -0.74 -9.56 1.80
C LEU A 257 -1.76 -8.56 2.34
N SER A 258 -1.56 -7.27 2.07
CA SER A 258 -2.49 -6.20 2.47
C SER A 258 -3.90 -6.37 1.89
N PHE A 259 -4.01 -6.98 0.71
CA PHE A 259 -5.29 -7.23 0.05
C PHE A 259 -6.11 -8.31 0.77
N LEU A 260 -5.45 -9.31 1.37
CA LEU A 260 -6.12 -10.46 1.99
C LEU A 260 -6.38 -10.29 3.48
N THR A 261 -5.62 -9.44 4.16
CA THR A 261 -5.86 -8.98 5.53
C THR A 261 -7.03 -8.00 5.61
#